data_AF-A0A929ANQ9-F1
#
_entry.id   AF-A0A929ANQ9-F1
#
_cell.length_a   1.000
_cell.length_b   1.000
_cell.length_c   1.000
_cell.angle_alpha   90.00
_cell.angle_beta   90.00
_cell.angle_gamma   90.00
#
_symmetry.space_group_name_H-M   'P 1'
#
loop_
_entity.id
_entity.type
_entity.pdbx_description
1 polymer ?
#
loop_
_entity_poly.entity_id
_entity_poly.type
_entity_poly.pdbx_seq_one_letter_code
_entity_poly.pdbx_strand_id
1 'polypeptide(L)'
;MANEQHLALLKQGVEDWNQWRENNPQVLVDLSETDLSRANLNEANLRMANLHQVDLRMANLSEADLTGANVRGADLRGANLRGTNFTEADLTGTDLNGAYLTLANFINANLTFVNLSEANLRIANLTRANLSDANLSISNLSGANLSEVNFRMANLNDANLRMANLSAANLERVQALDTNFNKAILTGACLENWQTNRTTNLEEVICDYVYLQVEQQERRPTQGNFSAREFIQLWRSSLNPINLTAPNVTTSVQDYQIASNTSPSIPDVVVDVQQLPPSAQSYTFNVPKVTAETQELPQAQPSSYQTPAPNLPQSVVEVQQLIEQFDQTISKSKWSEVAAEIQQLLQELTQTCPTNTPLEKVIVVAAAIKQLESNFPLKAQIINALQEVNTATLKELINHPLSGILLSALEGWH
;
A
#
# COMPACT_ATOMS: atom_id res chain seq x y z
N MET A 1 34.24 5.47 2.02
CA MET A 1 35.03 5.52 0.77
C MET A 1 34.99 4.13 0.13
N ALA A 2 34.30 4.04 -1.00
CA ALA A 2 34.08 2.77 -1.71
C ALA A 2 35.34 2.05 -2.15
N ASN A 3 35.17 0.75 -2.41
CA ASN A 3 36.19 -0.06 -3.05
C ASN A 3 36.13 0.14 -4.58
N GLU A 4 37.20 0.69 -5.15
CA GLU A 4 37.29 0.98 -6.58
C GLU A 4 37.18 -0.27 -7.47
N GLN A 5 37.63 -1.44 -6.99
CA GLN A 5 37.53 -2.68 -7.74
C GLN A 5 36.07 -3.17 -7.82
N HIS A 6 35.31 -3.05 -6.73
CA HIS A 6 33.88 -3.38 -6.74
C HIS A 6 33.11 -2.46 -7.70
N LEU A 7 33.40 -1.15 -7.67
CA LEU A 7 32.79 -0.20 -8.57
C LEU A 7 33.16 -0.47 -10.04
N ALA A 8 34.44 -0.74 -10.32
CA ALA A 8 34.91 -1.04 -11.67
C ALA A 8 34.28 -2.32 -12.22
N LEU A 9 34.08 -3.34 -11.38
CA LEU A 9 33.40 -4.57 -11.76
C LEU A 9 31.91 -4.32 -12.03
N LEU A 10 31.21 -3.60 -11.16
CA LEU A 10 29.79 -3.28 -11.37
C LEU A 10 29.56 -2.50 -12.67
N LYS A 11 30.51 -1.62 -13.03
CA LYS A 11 30.48 -0.85 -14.28
C LYS A 11 30.74 -1.68 -15.54
N GLN A 12 31.23 -2.93 -15.43
CA GLN A 12 31.36 -3.82 -16.59
C GLN A 12 30.00 -4.35 -17.05
N GLY A 13 29.06 -4.52 -16.12
CA GLY A 13 27.69 -4.92 -16.40
C GLY A 13 27.11 -5.74 -15.26
N VAL A 14 25.77 -5.80 -15.18
CA VAL A 14 25.08 -6.57 -14.14
C VAL A 14 25.32 -8.07 -14.29
N GLU A 15 25.46 -8.59 -15.51
CA GLU A 15 25.76 -10.01 -15.76
C GLU A 15 27.11 -10.41 -15.15
N ASP A 16 28.18 -9.69 -15.48
CA ASP A 16 29.52 -9.91 -14.92
C ASP A 16 29.54 -9.74 -13.39
N TRP A 17 28.83 -8.72 -12.90
CA TRP A 17 28.67 -8.49 -11.47
C TRP A 17 28.00 -9.67 -10.77
N ASN A 18 26.88 -10.14 -11.29
CA ASN A 18 26.12 -11.24 -10.71
C ASN A 18 26.93 -12.54 -10.74
N GLN A 19 27.59 -12.86 -11.86
CA GLN A 19 28.47 -14.02 -11.96
C GLN A 19 29.63 -13.94 -10.95
N TRP A 20 30.20 -12.75 -10.75
CA TRP A 20 31.22 -12.57 -9.72
C TRP A 20 30.65 -12.73 -8.31
N ARG A 21 29.47 -12.20 -8.01
CA ARG A 21 28.79 -12.36 -6.71
C ARG A 21 28.49 -13.81 -6.38
N GLU A 22 28.08 -14.61 -7.37
CA GLU A 22 27.86 -16.05 -7.21
C GLU A 22 29.13 -16.79 -6.79
N ASN A 23 30.27 -16.41 -7.37
CA ASN A 23 31.57 -17.00 -7.04
C ASN A 23 32.18 -16.42 -5.75
N ASN A 24 31.70 -15.28 -5.28
CA ASN A 24 32.26 -14.53 -4.16
C ASN A 24 31.18 -14.12 -3.12
N PRO A 25 30.35 -15.06 -2.62
CA PRO A 25 29.20 -14.72 -1.77
C PRO A 25 29.59 -14.15 -0.40
N GLN A 26 30.82 -14.41 0.05
CA GLN A 26 31.35 -13.97 1.34
C GLN A 26 32.01 -12.58 1.26
N VAL A 27 32.20 -12.03 0.06
CA VAL A 27 32.86 -10.73 -0.09
C VAL A 27 31.89 -9.63 0.33
N LEU A 28 32.32 -8.83 1.29
CA LEU A 28 31.60 -7.63 1.70
C LEU A 28 31.79 -6.55 0.65
N VAL A 29 30.73 -6.31 -0.13
CA VAL A 29 30.71 -5.28 -1.16
C VAL A 29 30.64 -3.90 -0.51
N ASP A 30 31.47 -2.98 -0.99
CA ASP A 30 31.47 -1.58 -0.59
C ASP A 30 31.44 -0.67 -1.81
N LEU A 31 30.31 0.02 -1.96
CA LEU A 31 29.96 1.00 -2.99
C LEU A 31 29.55 2.34 -2.35
N SER A 32 29.92 2.57 -1.07
CA SER A 32 29.57 3.76 -0.32
C SER A 32 30.07 5.05 -0.97
N GLU A 33 29.24 6.09 -0.93
CA GLU A 33 29.56 7.44 -1.45
C GLU A 33 29.87 7.48 -2.97
N THR A 34 29.51 6.42 -3.73
CA THR A 34 29.74 6.39 -5.18
C THR A 34 28.63 7.06 -5.96
N ASP A 35 28.96 7.56 -7.15
CA ASP A 35 27.99 8.00 -8.14
C ASP A 35 27.61 6.83 -9.05
N LEU A 36 26.40 6.33 -8.84
CA LEU A 36 25.69 5.35 -9.66
C LEU A 36 24.38 5.95 -10.19
N SER A 37 24.29 7.27 -10.29
CA SER A 37 23.11 7.94 -10.83
C SER A 37 22.87 7.49 -12.27
N ARG A 38 21.60 7.21 -12.60
CA ARG A 38 21.16 6.68 -13.90
C ARG A 38 21.79 5.34 -14.31
N ALA A 39 22.47 4.65 -13.40
CA ALA A 39 23.03 3.33 -13.70
C ALA A 39 21.91 2.33 -13.99
N ASN A 40 22.19 1.36 -14.87
CA ASN A 40 21.34 0.19 -15.05
C ASN A 40 21.85 -0.95 -14.16
N LEU A 41 21.11 -1.22 -13.09
CA LEU A 41 21.36 -2.22 -12.05
C LEU A 41 20.17 -3.18 -11.92
N ASN A 42 19.37 -3.33 -12.98
CA ASN A 42 18.25 -4.26 -13.01
C ASN A 42 18.75 -5.68 -12.71
N GLU A 43 18.08 -6.38 -11.79
CA GLU A 43 18.43 -7.74 -11.34
C GLU A 43 19.81 -7.85 -10.66
N ALA A 44 20.45 -6.74 -10.29
CA ALA A 44 21.75 -6.79 -9.64
C ALA A 44 21.67 -7.42 -8.24
N ASN A 45 22.59 -8.35 -7.97
CA ASN A 45 22.80 -8.94 -6.65
C ASN A 45 23.64 -7.99 -5.77
N LEU A 46 22.96 -7.16 -5.01
CA LEU A 46 23.52 -6.19 -4.07
C LEU A 46 23.29 -6.61 -2.61
N ARG A 47 23.05 -7.90 -2.37
CA ARG A 47 22.85 -8.46 -1.01
C ARG A 47 23.99 -8.04 -0.09
N MET A 48 23.64 -7.56 1.10
CA MET A 48 24.59 -7.13 2.14
C MET A 48 25.62 -6.08 1.69
N ALA A 49 25.39 -5.40 0.56
CA ALA A 49 26.31 -4.37 0.08
C ALA A 49 26.24 -3.12 0.97
N ASN A 50 27.39 -2.49 1.20
CA ASN A 50 27.45 -1.15 1.76
C ASN A 50 27.22 -0.12 0.65
N LEU A 51 26.04 0.48 0.65
CA LEU A 51 25.54 1.54 -0.25
C LEU A 51 25.31 2.84 0.54
N HIS A 52 25.99 3.02 1.68
CA HIS A 52 25.86 4.22 2.49
C HIS A 52 26.17 5.48 1.65
N GLN A 53 25.25 6.45 1.66
CA GLN A 53 25.38 7.72 0.93
C GLN A 53 25.66 7.59 -0.58
N VAL A 54 25.29 6.47 -1.20
CA VAL A 54 25.41 6.30 -2.65
C VAL A 54 24.41 7.21 -3.37
N ASP A 55 24.81 7.76 -4.52
CA ASP A 55 23.91 8.44 -5.44
C ASP A 55 23.36 7.44 -6.46
N LEU A 56 22.07 7.12 -6.35
CA LEU A 56 21.30 6.23 -7.24
C LEU A 56 20.12 6.97 -7.89
N ARG A 57 20.19 8.30 -8.00
CA ARG A 57 19.13 9.10 -8.63
C ARG A 57 18.83 8.60 -10.03
N MET A 58 17.56 8.40 -10.34
CA MET A 58 17.08 7.94 -11.64
C MET A 58 17.72 6.62 -12.11
N ALA A 59 18.35 5.84 -11.23
CA ALA A 59 18.91 4.55 -11.56
C ALA A 59 17.80 3.50 -11.76
N ASN A 60 18.09 2.47 -12.54
CA ASN A 60 17.21 1.32 -12.70
C ASN A 60 17.68 0.16 -11.82
N LEU A 61 16.99 -0.12 -10.72
CA LEU A 61 17.23 -1.26 -9.83
C LEU A 61 16.05 -2.24 -9.83
N SER A 62 15.23 -2.26 -10.88
CA SER A 62 14.09 -3.19 -10.95
C SER A 62 14.55 -4.63 -10.72
N GLU A 63 13.82 -5.37 -9.88
CA GLU A 63 14.11 -6.77 -9.53
C GLU A 63 15.51 -7.00 -8.91
N ALA A 64 16.24 -5.96 -8.49
CA ALA A 64 17.52 -6.12 -7.80
C ALA A 64 17.33 -6.72 -6.39
N ASP A 65 18.34 -7.47 -5.92
CA ASP A 65 18.36 -8.02 -4.56
C ASP A 65 19.26 -7.18 -3.65
N LEU A 66 18.65 -6.39 -2.76
CA LEU A 66 19.29 -5.60 -1.70
C LEU A 66 19.05 -6.19 -0.31
N THR A 67 18.80 -7.50 -0.19
CA THR A 67 18.59 -8.14 1.11
C THR A 67 19.74 -7.83 2.08
N GLY A 68 19.42 -7.27 3.24
CA GLY A 68 20.39 -6.90 4.27
C GLY A 68 21.39 -5.80 3.89
N ALA A 69 21.17 -5.07 2.79
CA ALA A 69 22.06 -3.99 2.37
C ALA A 69 21.99 -2.79 3.33
N ASN A 70 23.12 -2.08 3.46
CA ASN A 70 23.17 -0.79 4.14
C ASN A 70 22.99 0.32 3.10
N VAL A 71 21.80 0.91 3.02
CA VAL A 71 21.40 1.95 2.06
C VAL A 71 21.22 3.31 2.76
N ARG A 72 21.72 3.44 4.00
CA ARG A 72 21.52 4.62 4.85
C ARG A 72 21.99 5.91 4.17
N GLY A 73 21.12 6.92 4.15
CA GLY A 73 21.42 8.24 3.59
C GLY A 73 21.69 8.26 2.08
N ALA A 74 21.39 7.19 1.35
CA ALA A 74 21.49 7.16 -0.11
C ALA A 74 20.44 8.08 -0.75
N ASP A 75 20.73 8.51 -1.98
CA ASP A 75 19.82 9.30 -2.80
C ASP A 75 19.25 8.44 -3.93
N LEU A 76 17.98 8.05 -3.82
CA LEU A 76 17.24 7.18 -4.74
C LEU A 76 16.09 7.93 -5.41
N ARG A 77 16.14 9.27 -5.47
CA ARG A 77 15.07 10.08 -6.06
C ARG A 77 14.80 9.68 -7.51
N GLY A 78 13.52 9.42 -7.81
CA GLY A 78 13.05 9.00 -9.13
C GLY A 78 13.61 7.66 -9.63
N ALA A 79 14.26 6.86 -8.80
CA ALA A 79 14.78 5.55 -9.21
C ALA A 79 13.65 4.56 -9.54
N ASN A 80 13.91 3.66 -10.48
CA ASN A 80 13.04 2.52 -10.73
C ASN A 80 13.44 1.36 -9.80
N LEU A 81 12.58 1.05 -8.83
CA LEU A 81 12.77 0.04 -7.78
C LEU A 81 11.65 -1.01 -7.81
N ARG A 82 11.04 -1.21 -9.00
CA ARG A 82 9.92 -2.15 -9.16
C ARG A 82 10.39 -3.58 -8.85
N GLY A 83 9.73 -4.26 -7.92
CA GLY A 83 10.06 -5.65 -7.54
C GLY A 83 11.37 -5.79 -6.75
N THR A 84 12.05 -4.70 -6.41
CA THR A 84 13.32 -4.75 -5.67
C THR A 84 13.12 -5.36 -4.29
N ASN A 85 14.05 -6.22 -3.88
CA ASN A 85 14.03 -6.87 -2.57
C ASN A 85 14.93 -6.14 -1.57
N PHE A 86 14.33 -5.42 -0.62
CA PHE A 86 14.95 -4.74 0.51
C PHE A 86 14.74 -5.48 1.85
N THR A 87 14.44 -6.77 1.84
CA THR A 87 14.24 -7.55 3.07
C THR A 87 15.42 -7.34 4.03
N GLU A 88 15.13 -6.96 5.29
CA GLU A 88 16.13 -6.69 6.34
C GLU A 88 17.17 -5.60 6.01
N ALA A 89 16.96 -4.80 4.96
CA ALA A 89 17.86 -3.70 4.61
C ALA A 89 17.72 -2.50 5.58
N ASP A 90 18.79 -1.73 5.73
CA ASP A 90 18.78 -0.46 6.47
C ASP A 90 18.74 0.72 5.49
N LEU A 91 17.57 1.35 5.38
CA LEU A 91 17.29 2.55 4.58
C LEU A 91 17.12 3.80 5.46
N THR A 92 17.73 3.83 6.64
CA THR A 92 17.60 4.99 7.55
C THR A 92 18.03 6.28 6.83
N GLY A 93 17.13 7.28 6.81
CA GLY A 93 17.38 8.60 6.25
C GLY A 93 17.61 8.64 4.73
N THR A 94 17.23 7.59 4.00
CA THR A 94 17.33 7.53 2.53
C THR A 94 16.30 8.45 1.86
N ASP A 95 16.66 9.07 0.74
CA ASP A 95 15.72 9.87 -0.06
C ASP A 95 15.16 9.03 -1.23
N LEU A 96 13.89 8.67 -1.14
CA LEU A 96 13.11 7.90 -2.13
C LEU A 96 12.00 8.75 -2.78
N ASN A 97 12.09 10.08 -2.71
CA ASN A 97 11.07 10.95 -3.30
C ASN A 97 10.82 10.61 -4.79
N GLY A 98 9.56 10.42 -5.14
CA GLY A 98 9.13 10.09 -6.50
C GLY A 98 9.61 8.73 -7.03
N ALA A 99 10.14 7.83 -6.20
CA ALA A 99 10.63 6.53 -6.65
C ALA A 99 9.50 5.56 -7.04
N TYR A 100 9.79 4.63 -7.97
CA TYR A 100 8.85 3.61 -8.43
C TYR A 100 9.07 2.29 -7.68
N LEU A 101 8.25 2.01 -6.68
CA LEU A 101 8.38 0.91 -5.72
C LEU A 101 7.27 -0.15 -5.82
N THR A 102 6.57 -0.21 -6.95
CA THR A 102 5.50 -1.18 -7.16
C THR A 102 6.06 -2.61 -6.99
N LEU A 103 5.37 -3.43 -6.20
CA LEU A 103 5.78 -4.82 -5.85
C LEU A 103 7.11 -4.95 -5.07
N ALA A 104 7.71 -3.86 -4.59
CA ALA A 104 8.94 -3.95 -3.80
C ALA A 104 8.69 -4.66 -2.46
N ASN A 105 9.73 -5.33 -1.95
CA ASN A 105 9.68 -6.09 -0.69
C ASN A 105 10.56 -5.43 0.38
N PHE A 106 9.97 -5.02 1.49
CA PHE A 106 10.59 -4.34 2.64
C PHE A 106 10.36 -5.11 3.95
N ILE A 107 10.12 -6.43 3.89
CA ILE A 107 9.90 -7.23 5.11
C ILE A 107 11.05 -6.99 6.11
N ASN A 108 10.69 -6.62 7.34
CA ASN A 108 11.64 -6.32 8.43
C ASN A 108 12.68 -5.23 8.12
N ALA A 109 12.50 -4.42 7.07
CA ALA A 109 13.45 -3.36 6.73
C ALA A 109 13.35 -2.18 7.71
N ASN A 110 14.46 -1.50 7.93
CA ASN A 110 14.50 -0.26 8.70
C ASN A 110 14.43 0.95 7.75
N LEU A 111 13.33 1.68 7.76
CA LEU A 111 13.07 2.88 6.96
C LEU A 111 12.85 4.12 7.84
N THR A 112 13.48 4.17 9.03
CA THR A 112 13.35 5.34 9.90
C THR A 112 13.85 6.61 9.22
N PHE A 113 13.10 7.72 9.38
CA PHE A 113 13.40 9.01 8.75
C PHE A 113 13.47 9.01 7.20
N VAL A 114 12.95 7.98 6.53
CA VAL A 114 12.98 7.91 5.06
C VAL A 114 12.07 8.98 4.44
N ASN A 115 12.47 9.53 3.29
CA ASN A 115 11.60 10.37 2.47
C ASN A 115 10.99 9.55 1.32
N LEU A 116 9.74 9.14 1.44
CA LEU A 116 8.94 8.43 0.43
C LEU A 116 7.87 9.33 -0.20
N SER A 117 7.98 10.65 -0.06
CA SER A 117 6.99 11.57 -0.63
C SER A 117 6.84 11.35 -2.15
N GLU A 118 5.60 11.39 -2.64
CA GLU A 118 5.25 11.16 -4.06
C GLU A 118 5.65 9.78 -4.63
N ALA A 119 6.18 8.86 -3.82
CA ALA A 119 6.60 7.55 -4.28
C ALA A 119 5.41 6.62 -4.59
N ASN A 120 5.61 5.67 -5.50
CA ASN A 120 4.60 4.69 -5.88
C ASN A 120 4.92 3.31 -5.28
N LEU A 121 4.32 2.97 -4.14
CA LEU A 121 4.46 1.70 -3.40
C LEU A 121 3.27 0.74 -3.61
N ARG A 122 2.56 0.82 -4.75
CA ARG A 122 1.42 -0.06 -5.00
C ARG A 122 1.79 -1.53 -4.85
N ILE A 123 0.99 -2.28 -4.07
CA ILE A 123 1.17 -3.72 -3.85
C ILE A 123 2.57 -4.07 -3.28
N ALA A 124 3.28 -3.11 -2.69
CA ALA A 124 4.52 -3.39 -1.99
C ALA A 124 4.25 -4.16 -0.69
N ASN A 125 5.23 -4.97 -0.28
CA ASN A 125 5.17 -5.69 0.99
C ASN A 125 6.08 -5.02 2.02
N LEU A 126 5.50 -4.40 3.03
CA LEU A 126 6.20 -3.70 4.12
C LEU A 126 5.90 -4.34 5.49
N THR A 127 5.60 -5.65 5.49
CA THR A 127 5.29 -6.39 6.72
C THR A 127 6.42 -6.20 7.75
N ARG A 128 6.06 -5.75 8.97
CA ARG A 128 7.01 -5.48 10.07
C ARG A 128 8.13 -4.49 9.75
N ALA A 129 8.00 -3.69 8.69
CA ALA A 129 8.96 -2.63 8.41
C ALA A 129 8.86 -1.52 9.46
N ASN A 130 9.98 -0.86 9.74
CA ASN A 130 10.02 0.31 10.62
C ASN A 130 10.03 1.61 9.83
N LEU A 131 8.92 2.32 9.78
CA LEU A 131 8.72 3.61 9.10
C LEU A 131 8.52 4.75 10.09
N SER A 132 9.08 4.65 11.31
CA SER A 132 8.93 5.74 12.27
C SER A 132 9.59 7.02 11.75
N ASP A 133 8.91 8.16 11.97
CA ASP A 133 9.34 9.48 11.52
C ASP A 133 9.52 9.61 9.99
N ALA A 134 8.98 8.68 9.19
CA ALA A 134 9.05 8.72 7.74
C ALA A 134 8.10 9.77 7.14
N ASN A 135 8.50 10.35 6.01
CA ASN A 135 7.63 11.19 5.18
C ASN A 135 7.06 10.37 4.01
N LEU A 136 5.77 10.07 4.02
CA LEU A 136 5.05 9.36 2.97
C LEU A 136 3.97 10.24 2.31
N SER A 137 4.07 11.57 2.44
CA SER A 137 3.05 12.47 1.88
C SER A 137 2.88 12.29 0.37
N ILE A 138 1.63 12.34 -0.11
CA ILE A 138 1.27 12.22 -1.55
C ILE A 138 1.63 10.84 -2.16
N SER A 139 2.17 9.90 -1.38
CA SER A 139 2.57 8.59 -1.88
C SER A 139 1.37 7.68 -2.21
N ASN A 140 1.59 6.70 -3.09
CA ASN A 140 0.59 5.70 -3.44
C ASN A 140 0.94 4.33 -2.86
N LEU A 141 0.24 3.93 -1.80
CA LEU A 141 0.35 2.63 -1.13
C LEU A 141 -0.88 1.74 -1.39
N SER A 142 -1.64 1.97 -2.47
CA SER A 142 -2.88 1.23 -2.68
C SER A 142 -2.59 -0.27 -2.84
N GLY A 143 -3.30 -1.10 -2.07
CA GLY A 143 -3.11 -2.56 -2.03
C GLY A 143 -1.81 -3.03 -1.37
N ALA A 144 -1.01 -2.16 -0.76
CA ALA A 144 0.21 -2.56 -0.06
C ALA A 144 -0.09 -3.41 1.17
N ASN A 145 0.79 -4.36 1.47
CA ASN A 145 0.76 -5.09 2.73
C ASN A 145 1.59 -4.35 3.78
N LEU A 146 0.91 -3.76 4.76
CA LEU A 146 1.46 -2.93 5.84
C LEU A 146 1.19 -3.59 7.20
N SER A 147 1.00 -4.91 7.24
CA SER A 147 0.71 -5.60 8.50
C SER A 147 1.88 -5.49 9.48
N GLU A 148 1.58 -5.21 10.75
CA GLU A 148 2.56 -5.04 11.82
C GLU A 148 3.60 -3.94 11.56
N VAL A 149 3.35 -3.01 10.63
CA VAL A 149 4.27 -1.92 10.32
C VAL A 149 4.33 -0.91 11.47
N ASN A 150 5.50 -0.33 11.71
CA ASN A 150 5.64 0.79 12.64
C ASN A 150 5.60 2.12 11.90
N PHE A 151 4.49 2.85 11.96
CA PHE A 151 4.35 4.20 11.41
C PHE A 151 4.49 5.31 12.45
N ARG A 152 4.97 5.03 13.66
CA ARG A 152 5.02 6.03 14.74
C ARG A 152 5.58 7.37 14.25
N MET A 153 4.83 8.46 14.45
CA MET A 153 5.19 9.83 14.04
C MET A 153 5.39 10.04 12.53
N ALA A 154 4.98 9.11 11.68
CA ALA A 154 5.06 9.26 10.22
C ALA A 154 4.04 10.27 9.68
N ASN A 155 4.37 10.87 8.54
CA ASN A 155 3.49 11.74 7.76
C ASN A 155 2.89 10.99 6.56
N LEU A 156 1.58 10.75 6.58
CA LEU A 156 0.78 10.14 5.51
C LEU A 156 -0.17 11.14 4.83
N ASN A 157 0.02 12.45 5.01
CA ASN A 157 -0.88 13.45 4.43
C ASN A 157 -1.01 13.27 2.91
N ASP A 158 -2.25 13.34 2.41
CA ASP A 158 -2.60 13.13 0.99
C ASP A 158 -2.21 11.74 0.40
N ALA A 159 -1.74 10.80 1.22
CA ALA A 159 -1.36 9.48 0.74
C ALA A 159 -2.58 8.62 0.36
N ASN A 160 -2.39 7.69 -0.58
CA ASN A 160 -3.41 6.74 -0.98
C ASN A 160 -3.13 5.34 -0.41
N LEU A 161 -3.87 4.95 0.62
CA LEU A 161 -3.85 3.62 1.26
C LEU A 161 -5.09 2.79 0.90
N ARG A 162 -5.75 3.06 -0.23
CA ARG A 162 -6.94 2.30 -0.64
C ARG A 162 -6.62 0.80 -0.71
N MET A 163 -7.45 -0.03 -0.08
CA MET A 163 -7.28 -1.50 -0.01
C MET A 163 -5.95 -1.97 0.63
N ALA A 164 -5.22 -1.11 1.33
CA ALA A 164 -4.00 -1.52 2.02
C ALA A 164 -4.33 -2.31 3.28
N ASN A 165 -3.46 -3.27 3.63
CA ASN A 165 -3.59 -4.05 4.86
C ASN A 165 -2.75 -3.44 5.98
N LEU A 166 -3.36 -2.69 6.90
CA LEU A 166 -2.70 -2.11 8.09
C LEU A 166 -3.01 -2.92 9.37
N SER A 167 -3.28 -4.21 9.24
CA SER A 167 -3.58 -5.05 10.42
C SER A 167 -2.43 -5.00 11.42
N ALA A 168 -2.73 -4.76 12.70
CA ALA A 168 -1.75 -4.63 13.76
C ALA A 168 -0.67 -3.54 13.55
N ALA A 169 -0.90 -2.56 12.67
CA ALA A 169 0.02 -1.44 12.47
C ALA A 169 0.07 -0.51 13.69
N ASN A 170 1.23 0.07 13.96
CA ASN A 170 1.37 1.16 14.93
C ASN A 170 1.20 2.52 14.24
N LEU A 171 0.04 3.16 14.41
CA LEU A 171 -0.27 4.50 13.87
C LEU A 171 -0.17 5.58 14.96
N GLU A 172 0.59 5.34 16.01
CA GLU A 172 0.78 6.31 17.09
C GLU A 172 1.34 7.64 16.55
N ARG A 173 0.64 8.74 16.85
CA ARG A 173 1.03 10.12 16.46
C ARG A 173 1.21 10.30 14.95
N VAL A 174 0.58 9.47 14.13
CA VAL A 174 0.61 9.60 12.68
C VAL A 174 -0.22 10.81 12.23
N GLN A 175 0.32 11.56 11.27
CA GLN A 175 -0.43 12.55 10.51
C GLN A 175 -1.04 11.89 9.27
N ALA A 176 -2.36 11.91 9.14
CA ALA A 176 -3.08 11.30 8.04
C ALA A 176 -4.23 12.21 7.55
N LEU A 177 -3.89 13.49 7.36
CA LEU A 177 -4.79 14.50 6.81
C LEU A 177 -5.02 14.22 5.33
N ASP A 178 -6.28 14.27 4.87
CA ASP A 178 -6.62 14.06 3.46
C ASP A 178 -6.21 12.68 2.88
N THR A 179 -5.81 11.76 3.76
CA THR A 179 -5.37 10.41 3.40
C THR A 179 -6.55 9.52 3.01
N ASN A 180 -6.36 8.70 1.97
CA ASN A 180 -7.38 7.77 1.51
C ASN A 180 -7.19 6.36 2.09
N PHE A 181 -8.01 5.96 3.06
CA PHE A 181 -8.06 4.60 3.62
C PHE A 181 -9.26 3.79 3.11
N ASN A 182 -9.87 4.17 1.98
CA ASN A 182 -11.03 3.44 1.47
C ASN A 182 -10.73 1.94 1.34
N LYS A 183 -11.59 1.09 1.92
CA LYS A 183 -11.42 -0.38 1.94
C LYS A 183 -10.12 -0.89 2.59
N ALA A 184 -9.38 -0.03 3.31
CA ALA A 184 -8.21 -0.47 4.06
C ALA A 184 -8.61 -1.34 5.26
N ILE A 185 -7.71 -2.24 5.65
CA ILE A 185 -7.89 -3.09 6.83
C ILE A 185 -7.14 -2.45 8.00
N LEU A 186 -7.84 -2.14 9.09
CA LEU A 186 -7.26 -1.55 10.31
C LEU A 186 -7.39 -2.44 11.55
N THR A 187 -7.81 -3.69 11.39
CA THR A 187 -8.01 -4.62 12.52
C THR A 187 -6.72 -4.77 13.34
N GLY A 188 -6.80 -4.47 14.63
CA GLY A 188 -5.70 -4.55 15.58
C GLY A 188 -4.71 -3.38 15.55
N ALA A 189 -4.93 -2.36 14.71
CA ALA A 189 -4.03 -1.20 14.67
C ALA A 189 -4.10 -0.36 15.97
N CYS A 190 -2.98 0.27 16.33
CA CYS A 190 -2.92 1.27 17.40
C CYS A 190 -3.13 2.67 16.80
N LEU A 191 -4.13 3.41 17.29
CA LEU A 191 -4.52 4.75 16.80
C LEU A 191 -4.27 5.86 17.84
N GLU A 192 -3.35 5.65 18.78
CA GLU A 192 -3.06 6.64 19.82
C GLU A 192 -2.58 7.96 19.20
N ASN A 193 -3.25 9.07 19.52
CA ASN A 193 -2.94 10.40 18.97
C ASN A 193 -2.91 10.44 17.43
N TRP A 194 -3.72 9.60 16.76
CA TRP A 194 -3.84 9.60 15.31
C TRP A 194 -4.53 10.88 14.81
N GLN A 195 -3.88 11.60 13.89
CA GLN A 195 -4.32 12.91 13.43
C GLN A 195 -4.96 12.80 12.04
N THR A 196 -6.28 12.98 11.98
CA THR A 196 -7.08 12.96 10.74
C THR A 196 -7.94 14.21 10.64
N ASN A 197 -8.48 14.50 9.45
CA ASN A 197 -9.44 15.59 9.25
C ASN A 197 -10.73 15.07 8.57
N ARG A 198 -11.61 16.00 8.20
CA ARG A 198 -12.92 15.67 7.60
C ARG A 198 -12.82 15.05 6.20
N THR A 199 -11.69 15.23 5.53
CA THR A 199 -11.40 14.79 4.17
C THR A 199 -10.62 13.47 4.15
N THR A 200 -10.07 13.02 5.28
CA THR A 200 -9.55 11.65 5.45
C THR A 200 -10.66 10.64 5.13
N ASN A 201 -10.45 9.82 4.10
CA ASN A 201 -11.46 8.89 3.61
C ASN A 201 -11.38 7.55 4.37
N LEU A 202 -12.39 7.26 5.19
CA LEU A 202 -12.54 6.02 5.94
C LEU A 202 -13.71 5.15 5.44
N GLU A 203 -14.21 5.41 4.23
CA GLU A 203 -15.33 4.67 3.67
C GLU A 203 -14.96 3.19 3.47
N GLU A 204 -15.84 2.30 3.90
CA GLU A 204 -15.67 0.85 3.76
C GLU A 204 -14.40 0.29 4.42
N VAL A 205 -13.78 1.02 5.36
CA VAL A 205 -12.71 0.47 6.18
C VAL A 205 -13.18 -0.81 6.88
N ILE A 206 -12.35 -1.84 6.80
CA ILE A 206 -12.55 -3.12 7.46
C ILE A 206 -11.82 -3.06 8.79
N CYS A 207 -12.58 -3.06 9.89
CA CYS A 207 -12.01 -2.96 11.23
C CYS A 207 -12.88 -3.69 12.23
N ASP A 208 -12.34 -4.79 12.79
CA ASP A 208 -12.98 -5.52 13.87
C ASP A 208 -12.70 -4.89 15.23
N TYR A 209 -11.48 -4.42 15.45
CA TYR A 209 -11.07 -3.75 16.67
C TYR A 209 -9.81 -2.92 16.47
N VAL A 210 -9.55 -1.98 17.37
CA VAL A 210 -8.33 -1.16 17.44
C VAL A 210 -7.86 -1.01 18.88
N TYR A 211 -6.66 -0.47 19.05
CA TYR A 211 -6.12 -0.01 20.32
C TYR A 211 -5.99 1.51 20.30
N LEU A 212 -6.33 2.16 21.41
CA LEU A 212 -6.23 3.62 21.54
C LEU A 212 -4.99 4.06 22.33
N GLN A 213 -4.21 3.11 22.84
CA GLN A 213 -2.92 3.32 23.49
C GLN A 213 -1.89 2.29 23.00
N VAL A 214 -0.61 2.68 23.06
CA VAL A 214 0.53 1.80 22.80
C VAL A 214 0.49 0.51 23.64
N GLU A 215 1.26 -0.48 23.22
CA GLU A 215 1.34 -1.79 23.89
C GLU A 215 -0.01 -2.52 23.97
N GLN A 216 -0.88 -2.28 22.98
CA GLN A 216 -2.20 -2.91 22.86
C GLN A 216 -3.13 -2.59 24.06
N GLN A 217 -2.98 -1.41 24.62
CA GLN A 217 -3.85 -0.92 25.68
C GLN A 217 -5.10 -0.24 25.10
N GLU A 218 -6.15 -0.15 25.91
CA GLU A 218 -7.44 0.45 25.52
C GLU A 218 -8.05 -0.08 24.22
N ARG A 219 -8.25 -1.41 24.15
CA ARG A 219 -8.96 -2.03 23.02
C ARG A 219 -10.37 -1.45 22.85
N ARG A 220 -10.76 -1.19 21.60
CA ARG A 220 -12.12 -0.82 21.19
C ARG A 220 -12.60 -1.73 20.03
N PRO A 221 -13.80 -2.32 20.12
CA PRO A 221 -14.63 -2.38 21.33
C PRO A 221 -13.88 -3.12 22.45
N THR A 222 -14.28 -2.93 23.71
CA THR A 222 -13.59 -3.55 24.86
C THR A 222 -13.67 -5.08 24.81
N GLN A 223 -14.69 -5.63 24.17
CA GLN A 223 -14.86 -7.05 23.84
C GLN A 223 -15.56 -7.20 22.48
N GLY A 224 -15.37 -8.33 21.81
CA GLY A 224 -15.98 -8.60 20.50
C GLY A 224 -15.41 -7.76 19.36
N ASN A 225 -16.21 -7.58 18.30
CA ASN A 225 -15.84 -6.81 17.11
C ASN A 225 -16.80 -5.63 16.94
N PHE A 226 -16.31 -4.57 16.30
CA PHE A 226 -17.15 -3.48 15.83
C PHE A 226 -18.29 -4.03 14.96
N SER A 227 -19.48 -3.51 15.20
CA SER A 227 -20.60 -3.67 14.28
C SER A 227 -20.37 -2.83 13.01
N ALA A 228 -21.15 -3.11 11.96
CA ALA A 228 -20.99 -2.42 10.69
C ALA A 228 -21.04 -0.89 10.85
N ARG A 229 -20.00 -0.20 10.37
CA ARG A 229 -19.82 1.26 10.45
C ARG A 229 -19.60 1.85 11.85
N GLU A 230 -19.58 1.04 12.92
CA GLU A 230 -19.36 1.52 14.29
C GLU A 230 -18.00 2.19 14.45
N PHE A 231 -16.93 1.60 13.89
CA PHE A 231 -15.61 2.21 13.84
C PHE A 231 -15.64 3.62 13.24
N ILE A 232 -16.31 3.77 12.08
CA ILE A 232 -16.40 5.06 11.37
C ILE A 232 -17.19 6.08 12.19
N GLN A 233 -18.25 5.66 12.89
CA GLN A 233 -19.02 6.53 13.77
C GLN A 233 -18.22 6.99 15.00
N LEU A 234 -17.49 6.06 15.63
CA LEU A 234 -16.59 6.36 16.74
C LEU A 234 -15.57 7.43 16.32
N TRP A 235 -14.97 7.28 15.14
CA TRP A 235 -13.96 8.22 14.66
C TRP A 235 -14.54 9.55 14.16
N ARG A 236 -15.70 9.55 13.50
CA ARG A 236 -16.34 10.80 13.08
C ARG A 236 -16.85 11.62 14.28
N SER A 237 -17.22 10.97 15.38
CA SER A 237 -17.63 11.67 16.60
C SER A 237 -16.45 12.31 17.33
N SER A 238 -15.24 11.73 17.28
CA SER A 238 -14.04 12.36 17.84
C SER A 238 -13.61 13.61 17.06
N LEU A 239 -13.87 13.66 15.74
CA LEU A 239 -13.57 14.82 14.88
C LEU A 239 -14.59 15.96 14.98
N ASN A 240 -15.78 15.69 15.51
CA ASN A 240 -16.82 16.68 15.77
C ASN A 240 -17.25 16.54 17.24
N PRO A 241 -16.49 17.11 18.19
CA PRO A 241 -16.98 17.24 19.56
C PRO A 241 -18.14 18.25 19.54
N ILE A 242 -19.34 17.77 19.23
CA ILE A 242 -20.56 18.55 19.42
C ILE A 242 -20.63 18.80 20.92
N ASN A 243 -20.58 20.07 21.29
CA ASN A 243 -20.75 20.56 22.65
C ASN A 243 -22.19 20.24 23.09
N LEU A 244 -22.43 19.02 23.56
CA LEU A 244 -23.70 18.59 24.12
C LEU A 244 -23.81 19.17 25.53
N THR A 245 -24.11 20.46 25.63
CA THR A 245 -24.76 21.00 26.83
C THR A 245 -26.21 20.50 26.84
N ALA A 246 -26.46 19.38 27.50
CA ALA A 246 -27.80 18.99 27.94
C ALA A 246 -27.94 19.24 29.46
N PRO A 247 -29.12 19.69 29.93
CA PRO A 247 -29.27 20.21 31.29
C PRO A 247 -29.34 19.07 32.33
N ASN A 248 -28.60 19.24 33.41
CA ASN A 248 -28.75 18.59 34.72
C ASN A 248 -28.85 17.06 34.74
N VAL A 249 -27.70 16.39 34.71
CA VAL A 249 -27.44 15.25 35.61
C VAL A 249 -26.06 15.46 36.23
N THR A 250 -26.03 15.78 37.53
CA THR A 250 -24.82 15.80 38.34
C THR A 250 -24.30 14.39 38.55
N THR A 251 -23.24 14.01 37.84
CA THR A 251 -22.26 13.03 38.29
C THR A 251 -20.87 13.47 37.82
N SER A 252 -19.93 13.45 38.76
CA SER A 252 -18.60 14.06 38.76
C SER A 252 -17.77 13.83 37.49
N VAL A 253 -17.47 14.93 36.80
CA VAL A 253 -16.35 15.06 35.86
C VAL A 253 -15.14 15.51 36.68
N GLN A 254 -14.08 14.70 36.72
CA GLN A 254 -12.74 15.21 37.04
C GLN A 254 -12.12 15.67 35.72
N ASP A 255 -11.76 16.94 35.71
CA ASP A 255 -11.29 17.71 34.57
C ASP A 255 -10.01 17.12 33.93
N TYR A 256 -10.07 16.80 32.64
CA TYR A 256 -8.88 16.91 31.79
C TYR A 256 -8.84 18.33 31.24
N GLN A 257 -8.12 19.20 31.96
CA GLN A 257 -7.76 20.52 31.48
C GLN A 257 -6.81 20.40 30.29
N ILE A 258 -7.25 20.94 29.15
CA ILE A 258 -6.36 21.26 28.03
C ILE A 258 -5.49 22.42 28.51
N ALA A 259 -4.27 22.11 28.94
CA ALA A 259 -3.26 23.11 29.22
C ALA A 259 -2.68 23.63 27.91
N SER A 260 -3.16 24.80 27.49
CA SER A 260 -2.40 25.72 26.66
C SER A 260 -1.18 26.20 27.47
N ASN A 261 0.04 25.86 27.05
CA ASN A 261 1.29 26.54 27.44
C ASN A 261 2.32 26.29 26.32
N THR A 262 2.49 27.26 25.42
CA THR A 262 3.61 28.22 25.40
C THR A 262 5.00 27.58 25.30
N SER A 263 5.60 27.74 24.11
CA SER A 263 7.03 27.53 23.85
C SER A 263 7.91 28.23 24.89
N PRO A 264 9.07 27.65 25.26
CA PRO A 264 10.07 28.36 26.03
C PRO A 264 10.78 29.40 25.17
N SER A 265 10.82 30.63 25.69
CA SER A 265 11.51 31.79 25.17
C SER A 265 13.02 31.55 24.97
N ILE A 266 13.53 31.93 23.81
CA ILE A 266 14.97 32.12 23.53
C ILE A 266 15.33 33.55 23.98
N PRO A 267 16.47 33.81 24.65
CA PRO A 267 16.81 35.15 25.13
C PRO A 267 17.21 36.10 23.98
N ASP A 268 16.83 37.36 24.15
CA ASP A 268 17.03 38.47 23.21
C ASP A 268 18.48 38.62 22.73
N VAL A 269 18.68 38.55 21.42
CA VAL A 269 19.83 39.15 20.73
C VAL A 269 19.30 40.23 19.81
N VAL A 270 19.57 41.49 20.18
CA VAL A 270 19.25 42.67 19.38
C VAL A 270 20.20 42.72 18.18
N VAL A 271 19.66 42.61 16.96
CA VAL A 271 20.28 43.17 15.76
C VAL A 271 19.20 43.80 14.88
N ASP A 272 19.29 45.12 14.75
CA ASP A 272 18.49 45.97 13.88
C ASP A 272 19.22 46.12 12.53
N VAL A 273 18.63 45.66 11.41
CA VAL A 273 18.87 46.27 10.08
C VAL A 273 17.69 46.04 9.12
N GLN A 274 17.23 47.18 8.60
CA GLN A 274 16.34 47.44 7.46
C GLN A 274 16.57 46.58 6.19
N GLN A 275 15.47 46.31 5.43
CA GLN A 275 15.27 46.49 3.96
C GLN A 275 14.44 45.39 3.22
N LEU A 276 13.15 45.71 2.92
CA LEU A 276 12.37 45.57 1.63
C LEU A 276 12.15 44.16 0.95
N PRO A 277 11.26 43.99 -0.09
CA PRO A 277 9.80 43.66 -0.08
C PRO A 277 9.44 42.47 -1.06
N PRO A 278 8.28 42.37 -1.78
CA PRO A 278 6.84 42.22 -1.45
C PRO A 278 6.10 41.00 -2.13
N SER A 279 4.79 40.88 -1.83
CA SER A 279 3.64 40.46 -2.68
C SER A 279 3.34 38.98 -3.01
N ALA A 280 2.13 38.53 -2.63
CA ALA A 280 1.03 38.16 -3.54
C ALA A 280 -0.28 37.91 -2.74
N GLN A 281 -1.39 38.37 -3.31
CA GLN A 281 -2.70 38.53 -2.70
C GLN A 281 -3.56 37.24 -2.77
N SER A 282 -4.48 37.13 -1.81
CA SER A 282 -5.53 36.14 -1.68
C SER A 282 -6.71 36.37 -2.63
N TYR A 283 -7.31 35.29 -3.12
CA TYR A 283 -8.66 35.29 -3.70
C TYR A 283 -9.57 34.38 -2.88
N THR A 284 -10.67 34.94 -2.38
CA THR A 284 -11.80 34.21 -1.78
C THR A 284 -12.93 34.10 -2.79
N PHE A 285 -13.51 32.89 -2.94
CA PHE A 285 -14.75 32.67 -3.68
C PHE A 285 -15.87 32.24 -2.71
N ASN A 286 -16.98 32.96 -2.76
CA ASN A 286 -18.21 32.73 -2.02
C ASN A 286 -19.16 31.82 -2.84
N VAL A 287 -19.86 30.88 -2.20
CA VAL A 287 -21.00 30.15 -2.80
C VAL A 287 -22.14 30.01 -1.77
N PRO A 288 -23.44 30.14 -2.15
CA PRO A 288 -24.55 30.45 -1.24
C PRO A 288 -25.24 29.23 -0.60
N LYS A 289 -25.89 29.49 0.54
CA LYS A 289 -26.78 28.59 1.31
C LYS A 289 -28.00 28.15 0.50
N VAL A 290 -28.31 26.85 0.54
CA VAL A 290 -29.64 26.29 0.24
C VAL A 290 -30.14 25.55 1.47
N THR A 291 -31.28 25.99 1.99
CA THR A 291 -32.04 25.38 3.09
C THR A 291 -32.95 24.28 2.55
N ALA A 292 -32.97 23.12 3.20
CA ALA A 292 -34.01 22.11 2.99
C ALA A 292 -34.49 21.56 4.34
N GLU A 293 -35.81 21.52 4.46
CA GLU A 293 -36.62 21.32 5.66
C GLU A 293 -36.67 19.86 6.13
N THR A 294 -36.89 19.73 7.43
CA THR A 294 -37.09 18.53 8.24
C THR A 294 -38.43 17.85 7.96
N GLN A 295 -38.46 16.51 7.86
CA GLN A 295 -39.65 15.71 8.17
C GLN A 295 -39.25 14.52 9.04
N GLU A 296 -39.76 14.52 10.28
CA GLU A 296 -39.72 13.43 11.26
C GLU A 296 -40.73 12.32 10.91
N LEU A 297 -40.45 11.08 11.34
CA LEU A 297 -41.41 10.01 11.68
C LEU A 297 -40.62 8.82 12.32
N PRO A 298 -41.23 7.94 13.13
CA PRO A 298 -41.19 8.00 14.60
C PRO A 298 -40.44 6.86 15.30
N GLN A 299 -40.21 7.06 16.60
CA GLN A 299 -39.55 6.16 17.55
C GLN A 299 -40.26 4.81 17.77
N ALA A 300 -39.47 3.75 17.98
CA ALA A 300 -39.91 2.53 18.67
C ALA A 300 -38.86 2.10 19.70
N GLN A 301 -39.33 1.90 20.94
CA GLN A 301 -38.59 1.49 22.14
C GLN A 301 -38.59 -0.05 22.32
N PRO A 302 -37.78 -0.60 23.27
CA PRO A 302 -36.98 -1.81 23.06
C PRO A 302 -37.65 -3.11 23.53
N SER A 303 -37.29 -4.22 22.91
CA SER A 303 -37.69 -5.56 23.36
C SER A 303 -36.48 -6.48 23.48
N SER A 304 -36.25 -6.92 24.70
CA SER A 304 -35.30 -7.95 25.16
C SER A 304 -35.52 -9.29 24.47
N TYR A 305 -34.46 -9.94 23.95
CA TYR A 305 -34.39 -11.41 23.91
C TYR A 305 -32.93 -11.91 23.94
N GLN A 306 -32.71 -12.89 24.82
CA GLN A 306 -31.50 -13.69 24.95
C GLN A 306 -31.28 -14.58 23.72
N THR A 307 -30.02 -14.94 23.49
CA THR A 307 -29.40 -15.87 22.50
C THR A 307 -30.20 -17.15 22.16
N PRO A 308 -29.98 -17.85 21.01
CA PRO A 308 -28.79 -17.86 20.14
C PRO A 308 -29.07 -17.62 18.64
N ALA A 309 -28.02 -17.34 17.84
CA ALA A 309 -28.10 -16.94 16.43
C ALA A 309 -28.53 -18.05 15.45
N PRO A 310 -29.47 -17.77 14.53
CA PRO A 310 -29.57 -18.48 13.26
C PRO A 310 -29.77 -17.55 12.03
N ASN A 311 -29.03 -17.84 10.96
CA ASN A 311 -29.25 -17.48 9.54
C ASN A 311 -29.49 -16.01 9.10
N LEU A 312 -28.69 -15.59 8.11
CA LEU A 312 -28.74 -14.31 7.39
C LEU A 312 -30.13 -14.01 6.76
N PRO A 313 -30.62 -12.74 6.73
CA PRO A 313 -31.90 -12.37 6.11
C PRO A 313 -31.87 -12.34 4.58
N GLN A 314 -32.98 -12.72 3.94
CA GLN A 314 -33.17 -12.86 2.47
C GLN A 314 -32.91 -11.57 1.67
N SER A 315 -33.01 -10.39 2.30
CA SER A 315 -32.65 -9.10 1.72
C SER A 315 -31.14 -8.91 1.51
N VAL A 316 -30.29 -9.65 2.24
CA VAL A 316 -28.83 -9.69 2.03
C VAL A 316 -28.50 -10.49 0.77
N VAL A 317 -29.25 -11.56 0.48
CA VAL A 317 -29.04 -12.40 -0.70
C VAL A 317 -29.41 -11.67 -2.00
N GLU A 318 -30.50 -10.90 -2.02
CA GLU A 318 -30.91 -10.13 -3.20
C GLU A 318 -29.92 -8.99 -3.53
N VAL A 319 -29.37 -8.32 -2.51
CA VAL A 319 -28.34 -7.30 -2.68
C VAL A 319 -27.01 -7.93 -3.14
N GLN A 320 -26.66 -9.10 -2.60
CA GLN A 320 -25.46 -9.84 -2.99
C GLN A 320 -25.54 -10.38 -4.43
N GLN A 321 -26.72 -10.79 -4.91
CA GLN A 321 -26.96 -11.19 -6.31
C GLN A 321 -26.90 -10.01 -7.29
N LEU A 322 -27.39 -8.84 -6.88
CA LEU A 322 -27.28 -7.61 -7.68
C LEU A 322 -25.85 -7.09 -7.73
N ILE A 323 -25.10 -7.19 -6.63
CA ILE A 323 -23.65 -6.90 -6.56
C ILE A 323 -22.87 -7.88 -7.43
N GLU A 324 -23.15 -9.19 -7.36
CA GLU A 324 -22.51 -10.19 -8.23
C GLU A 324 -22.84 -9.98 -9.71
N GLN A 325 -24.08 -9.62 -10.08
CA GLN A 325 -24.40 -9.30 -11.47
C GLN A 325 -23.69 -8.02 -11.94
N PHE A 326 -23.61 -6.99 -11.11
CA PHE A 326 -22.93 -5.74 -11.46
C PHE A 326 -21.41 -5.92 -11.56
N ASP A 327 -20.80 -6.65 -10.63
CA ASP A 327 -19.38 -7.03 -10.63
C ASP A 327 -19.03 -7.98 -11.78
N GLN A 328 -19.92 -8.90 -12.16
CA GLN A 328 -19.74 -9.73 -13.37
C GLN A 328 -19.79 -8.90 -14.65
N THR A 329 -20.62 -7.85 -14.72
CA THR A 329 -20.76 -7.04 -15.93
C THR A 329 -19.55 -6.11 -16.13
N ILE A 330 -18.99 -5.59 -15.04
CA ILE A 330 -17.75 -4.78 -15.05
C ILE A 330 -16.51 -5.68 -15.20
N SER A 331 -16.44 -6.84 -14.54
CA SER A 331 -15.32 -7.79 -14.69
C SER A 331 -15.27 -8.44 -16.08
N LYS A 332 -16.43 -8.71 -16.71
CA LYS A 332 -16.46 -9.21 -18.10
C LYS A 332 -15.94 -8.20 -19.11
N SER A 333 -16.09 -6.89 -18.87
CA SER A 333 -15.54 -5.85 -19.76
C SER A 333 -14.07 -5.52 -19.49
N LYS A 334 -13.58 -5.74 -18.26
CA LYS A 334 -12.18 -5.46 -17.87
C LYS A 334 -11.20 -6.54 -18.33
N TRP A 335 -11.66 -7.79 -18.44
CA TRP A 335 -10.81 -8.94 -18.81
C TRP A 335 -11.14 -9.56 -20.17
N SER A 336 -12.10 -9.00 -20.90
CA SER A 336 -12.44 -9.44 -22.26
C SER A 336 -11.25 -9.35 -23.22
N GLU A 337 -10.37 -8.36 -23.05
CA GLU A 337 -9.17 -8.20 -23.88
C GLU A 337 -8.15 -9.31 -23.59
N VAL A 338 -7.84 -9.58 -22.31
CA VAL A 338 -6.93 -10.66 -21.90
C VAL A 338 -7.45 -12.03 -22.32
N ALA A 339 -8.76 -12.26 -22.19
CA ALA A 339 -9.40 -13.50 -22.64
C ALA A 339 -9.36 -13.64 -24.17
N ALA A 340 -9.56 -12.55 -24.91
CA ALA A 340 -9.48 -12.55 -26.37
C ALA A 340 -8.05 -12.88 -26.85
N GLU A 341 -7.02 -12.35 -26.20
CA GLU A 341 -5.62 -12.64 -26.53
C GLU A 341 -5.25 -14.11 -26.25
N ILE A 342 -5.67 -14.69 -25.11
CA ILE A 342 -5.48 -16.12 -24.84
C ILE A 342 -6.25 -16.98 -25.85
N GLN A 343 -7.48 -16.59 -26.19
CA GLN A 343 -8.30 -17.31 -27.16
C GLN A 343 -7.67 -17.32 -28.54
N GLN A 344 -7.15 -16.18 -29.00
CA GLN A 344 -6.47 -16.06 -30.29
C GLN A 344 -5.21 -16.93 -30.33
N LEU A 345 -4.38 -16.89 -29.29
CA LEU A 345 -3.17 -17.71 -29.20
C LEU A 345 -3.47 -19.21 -29.31
N LEU A 346 -4.47 -19.70 -28.58
CA LEU A 346 -4.89 -21.09 -28.63
C LEU A 346 -5.45 -21.47 -30.01
N GLN A 347 -6.18 -20.58 -30.65
CA GLN A 347 -6.76 -20.80 -31.97
C GLN A 347 -5.69 -20.85 -33.08
N GLU A 348 -4.62 -20.06 -32.96
CA GLU A 348 -3.46 -20.11 -33.88
C GLU A 348 -2.68 -21.42 -33.72
N LEU A 349 -2.38 -21.83 -32.48
CA LEU A 349 -1.61 -23.04 -32.20
C LEU A 349 -2.34 -24.33 -32.62
N THR A 350 -3.67 -24.37 -32.48
CA THR A 350 -4.48 -25.54 -32.87
C THR A 350 -4.72 -25.66 -34.37
N GLN A 351 -4.46 -24.62 -35.16
CA GLN A 351 -4.46 -24.71 -36.63
C GLN A 351 -3.20 -25.40 -37.16
N THR A 352 -2.08 -25.28 -36.44
CA THR A 352 -0.77 -25.80 -36.86
C THR A 352 -0.39 -27.11 -36.16
N CYS A 353 -1.12 -27.52 -35.12
CA CYS A 353 -0.82 -28.70 -34.33
C CYS A 353 -2.08 -29.55 -34.08
N PRO A 354 -2.00 -30.90 -34.23
CA PRO A 354 -3.14 -31.78 -33.96
C PRO A 354 -3.51 -31.75 -32.46
N THR A 355 -4.78 -31.99 -32.14
CA THR A 355 -5.31 -32.00 -30.76
C THR A 355 -6.26 -33.18 -30.49
N ASN A 356 -6.11 -34.28 -31.23
CA ASN A 356 -7.04 -35.40 -31.22
C ASN A 356 -6.79 -36.32 -30.02
N THR A 357 -5.54 -36.40 -29.54
CA THR A 357 -5.16 -37.23 -28.40
C THR A 357 -4.85 -36.39 -27.14
N PRO A 358 -4.92 -36.97 -25.93
CA PRO A 358 -4.57 -36.26 -24.70
C PRO A 358 -3.14 -35.71 -24.70
N LEU A 359 -2.17 -36.44 -25.27
CA LEU A 359 -0.77 -36.02 -25.34
C LEU A 359 -0.60 -34.81 -26.27
N GLU A 360 -1.25 -34.82 -27.42
CA GLU A 360 -1.27 -33.70 -28.37
C GLU A 360 -1.83 -32.41 -27.75
N LYS A 361 -2.92 -32.53 -26.96
CA LYS A 361 -3.50 -31.39 -26.22
C LYS A 361 -2.52 -30.79 -25.21
N VAL A 362 -1.77 -31.62 -24.49
CA VAL A 362 -0.76 -31.17 -23.53
C VAL A 362 0.41 -30.46 -24.22
N ILE A 363 0.85 -30.96 -25.38
CA ILE A 363 1.93 -30.33 -26.16
C ILE A 363 1.53 -28.92 -26.62
N VAL A 364 0.31 -28.76 -27.15
CA VAL A 364 -0.22 -27.45 -27.56
C VAL A 364 -0.31 -26.49 -26.38
N VAL A 365 -0.78 -26.96 -25.22
CA VAL A 365 -0.84 -26.15 -23.99
C VAL A 365 0.56 -25.75 -23.51
N ALA A 366 1.54 -26.65 -23.53
CA ALA A 366 2.92 -26.34 -23.16
C ALA A 366 3.55 -25.28 -24.09
N ALA A 367 3.25 -25.33 -25.39
CA ALA A 367 3.68 -24.31 -26.35
C ALA A 367 3.02 -22.94 -26.07
N ALA A 368 1.72 -22.92 -25.74
CA ALA A 368 1.00 -21.72 -25.36
C ALA A 368 1.59 -21.09 -24.09
N ILE A 369 1.86 -21.90 -23.05
CA ILE A 369 2.52 -21.46 -21.81
C ILE A 369 3.86 -20.80 -22.12
N LYS A 370 4.71 -21.43 -22.92
CA LYS A 370 6.03 -20.88 -23.28
C LYS A 370 5.93 -19.52 -23.99
N GLN A 371 4.94 -19.33 -24.87
CA GLN A 371 4.74 -18.06 -25.56
C GLN A 371 4.17 -16.98 -24.63
N LEU A 372 3.23 -17.34 -23.75
CA LEU A 372 2.73 -16.44 -22.71
C LEU A 372 3.83 -16.04 -21.73
N GLU A 373 4.71 -16.97 -21.36
CA GLU A 373 5.88 -16.69 -20.51
C GLU A 373 6.82 -15.66 -21.11
N SER A 374 6.93 -15.66 -22.44
CA SER A 374 7.81 -14.77 -23.20
C SER A 374 7.16 -13.40 -23.52
N ASN A 375 5.83 -13.28 -23.38
CA ASN A 375 5.09 -12.03 -23.58
C ASN A 375 4.79 -11.38 -22.23
N PHE A 376 5.76 -10.65 -21.69
CA PHE A 376 5.71 -10.11 -20.33
C PHE A 376 4.52 -9.17 -20.03
N PRO A 377 4.11 -8.24 -20.92
CA PRO A 377 2.93 -7.41 -20.69
C PRO A 377 1.65 -8.24 -20.55
N LEU A 378 1.43 -9.20 -21.47
CA LEU A 378 0.27 -10.08 -21.43
C LEU A 378 0.33 -11.03 -20.23
N LYS A 379 1.50 -11.58 -19.89
CA LYS A 379 1.71 -12.39 -18.69
C LYS A 379 1.29 -11.66 -17.42
N ALA A 380 1.72 -10.41 -17.26
CA ALA A 380 1.36 -9.60 -16.10
C ALA A 380 -0.15 -9.30 -16.05
N GLN A 381 -0.78 -9.06 -17.21
CA GLN A 381 -2.23 -8.89 -17.29
C GLN A 381 -2.98 -10.19 -16.97
N ILE A 382 -2.48 -11.36 -17.39
CA ILE A 382 -3.04 -12.67 -17.07
C ILE A 382 -2.90 -12.98 -15.58
N ILE A 383 -1.74 -12.71 -14.96
CA ILE A 383 -1.54 -12.89 -13.52
C ILE A 383 -2.47 -11.99 -12.72
N ASN A 384 -2.58 -10.71 -13.10
CA ASN A 384 -3.53 -9.78 -12.46
C ASN A 384 -4.98 -10.25 -12.66
N ALA A 385 -5.32 -10.76 -13.84
CA ALA A 385 -6.66 -11.29 -14.11
C ALA A 385 -6.95 -12.49 -13.21
N LEU A 386 -6.02 -13.45 -13.12
CA LEU A 386 -6.16 -14.63 -12.26
C LEU A 386 -6.28 -14.23 -10.77
N GLN A 387 -5.52 -13.25 -10.31
CA GLN A 387 -5.55 -12.77 -8.91
C GLN A 387 -6.82 -11.98 -8.57
N GLU A 388 -7.38 -11.22 -9.52
CA GLU A 388 -8.61 -10.44 -9.32
C GLU A 388 -9.89 -11.25 -9.60
N VAL A 389 -9.86 -12.23 -10.50
CA VAL A 389 -10.98 -13.13 -10.82
C VAL A 389 -10.49 -14.58 -10.92
N ASN A 390 -11.22 -15.53 -10.32
CA ASN A 390 -10.81 -16.93 -10.31
C ASN A 390 -10.76 -17.56 -11.73
N THR A 391 -10.08 -18.70 -11.86
CA THR A 391 -9.87 -19.40 -13.14
C THR A 391 -11.18 -19.80 -13.83
N ALA A 392 -12.28 -19.97 -13.08
CA ALA A 392 -13.59 -20.28 -13.64
C ALA A 392 -14.19 -19.08 -14.40
N THR A 393 -14.04 -17.85 -13.89
CA THR A 393 -14.53 -16.64 -14.55
C THR A 393 -13.76 -16.33 -15.84
N LEU A 394 -12.43 -16.50 -15.83
CA LEU A 394 -11.61 -16.38 -17.05
C LEU A 394 -11.93 -17.47 -18.07
N LYS A 395 -12.22 -18.69 -17.62
CA LYS A 395 -12.61 -19.81 -18.49
C LYS A 395 -13.93 -19.55 -19.22
N GLU A 396 -14.90 -18.88 -18.59
CA GLU A 396 -16.16 -18.50 -19.23
C GLU A 396 -15.98 -17.46 -20.35
N LEU A 397 -14.92 -16.65 -20.26
CA LEU A 397 -14.58 -15.64 -21.27
C LEU A 397 -13.75 -16.20 -22.44
N ILE A 398 -13.04 -17.31 -22.24
CA ILE A 398 -12.18 -17.95 -23.25
C ILE A 398 -12.92 -19.12 -23.89
N ASN A 399 -13.51 -18.90 -25.07
CA ASN A 399 -14.26 -19.93 -25.80
C ASN A 399 -13.32 -20.84 -26.62
N HIS A 400 -12.55 -21.69 -25.93
CA HIS A 400 -11.64 -22.64 -26.56
C HIS A 400 -11.60 -23.99 -25.81
N PRO A 401 -11.61 -25.16 -26.50
CA PRO A 401 -11.67 -26.47 -25.84
C PRO A 401 -10.45 -26.81 -24.96
N LEU A 402 -9.32 -26.13 -25.16
CA LEU A 402 -8.11 -26.28 -24.32
C LEU A 402 -8.02 -25.28 -23.17
N SER A 403 -8.95 -24.32 -23.06
CA SER A 403 -8.87 -23.25 -22.06
C SER A 403 -8.80 -23.79 -20.63
N GLY A 404 -9.55 -24.86 -20.33
CA GLY A 404 -9.50 -25.52 -19.02
C GLY A 404 -8.13 -26.12 -18.69
N ILE A 405 -7.47 -26.77 -19.66
CA ILE A 405 -6.16 -27.40 -19.44
C ILE A 405 -5.09 -26.32 -19.27
N LEU A 406 -5.15 -25.25 -20.08
CA LEU A 406 -4.25 -24.11 -19.97
C LEU A 406 -4.41 -23.40 -18.63
N LEU A 407 -5.63 -23.02 -18.24
CA LEU A 407 -5.86 -22.28 -17.00
C LEU A 407 -5.44 -23.07 -15.76
N SER A 408 -5.66 -24.39 -15.73
CA SER A 408 -5.14 -25.23 -14.64
C SER A 408 -3.61 -25.30 -14.59
N ALA A 409 -2.93 -25.15 -15.73
CA ALA A 409 -1.46 -25.04 -15.74
C ALA A 409 -0.98 -23.65 -15.32
N LEU A 410 -1.77 -22.61 -15.59
CA LEU A 410 -1.50 -21.22 -15.21
C LEU A 410 -1.89 -20.93 -13.74
N GLU A 411 -2.63 -21.81 -13.06
CA GLU A 411 -2.89 -21.69 -11.61
C GLU A 411 -1.59 -21.66 -10.78
N GLY A 412 -0.49 -22.20 -11.30
CA GLY A 412 0.82 -22.08 -10.67
C GLY A 412 1.49 -20.71 -10.84
N TRP A 413 0.89 -19.77 -11.58
CA TRP A 413 1.41 -18.41 -11.79
C TRP A 413 0.91 -17.39 -10.75
N HIS A 414 0.07 -17.84 -9.81
CA HIS A 414 -0.48 -17.05 -8.72
C HIS A 414 0.55 -16.56 -7.71
#